data_AF-A0A962PTG3-F1
#
_entry.id   AF-A0A962PTG3-F1
#
_cell.length_a   1.000
_cell.length_b   1.000
_cell.length_c   1.000
_cell.angle_alpha   90.00
_cell.angle_beta   90.00
_cell.angle_gamma   90.00
#
_symmetry.space_group_name_H-M   'P 1'
#
loop_
_entity.id
_entity.type
_entity.pdbx_description
1 polymer ?
#
loop_
_entity_poly.entity_id
_entity_poly.type
_entity_poly.pdbx_seq_one_letter_code
_entity_poly.pdbx_strand_id
1 'polypeptide(L)'
;MADYKTYDFVAGDILLYEGETYQVHESLGMTGLVSPFPSIDVDPQVVDWNDDYRKIGHEPLPAPTPCAATGDCTPPPRDEVVPVRFIHS
;
A
#
# COMPACT_ATOMS: atom_id res chain seq x y z
N MET A 1 12.18 21.27 -24.69
CA MET A 1 11.41 21.27 -23.43
C MET A 1 11.22 19.81 -23.09
N ALA A 2 11.79 19.33 -22.00
CA ALA A 2 11.62 17.93 -21.61
C ALA A 2 10.16 17.78 -21.16
N ASP A 3 9.39 16.95 -21.87
CA ASP A 3 8.12 16.43 -21.39
C ASP A 3 8.40 15.76 -20.05
N TYR A 4 8.14 16.49 -18.95
CA TYR A 4 8.10 15.87 -17.65
C TYR A 4 6.88 14.94 -17.71
N LYS A 5 7.13 13.65 -17.89
CA LYS A 5 6.07 12.65 -17.79
C LYS A 5 5.64 12.72 -16.33
N THR A 6 4.49 13.33 -16.05
CA THR A 6 3.95 13.36 -14.69
C THR A 6 3.56 11.93 -14.36
N TYR A 7 4.31 11.31 -13.47
CA TYR A 7 4.04 9.95 -13.00
C TYR A 7 3.04 10.04 -11.84
N ASP A 8 1.75 9.91 -12.15
CA ASP A 8 0.65 9.90 -11.18
C ASP A 8 0.53 8.54 -10.45
N PHE A 9 1.64 8.04 -9.88
CA PHE A 9 1.61 6.86 -9.03
C PHE A 9 1.25 7.25 -7.60
N VAL A 10 0.36 6.47 -6.98
CA VAL A 10 -0.07 6.68 -5.59
C VAL A 10 0.27 5.48 -4.72
N ALA A 11 0.37 5.70 -3.41
CA ALA A 11 0.57 4.62 -2.44
C ALA A 11 -0.50 3.53 -2.60
N GLY A 12 -0.06 2.28 -2.63
CA GLY A 12 -0.87 1.10 -2.92
C GLY A 12 -0.93 0.71 -4.40
N ASP A 13 -0.46 1.53 -5.34
CA ASP A 13 -0.40 1.11 -6.74
C ASP A 13 0.55 -0.07 -6.93
N ILE A 14 0.13 -1.03 -7.76
CA ILE A 14 0.97 -2.17 -8.16
C ILE A 14 1.53 -1.88 -9.54
N LEU A 15 2.85 -1.86 -9.63
CA LEU A 15 3.65 -1.63 -10.83
C LEU A 15 4.26 -2.95 -11.30
N LEU A 16 4.42 -3.09 -12.60
CA LEU A 16 5.19 -4.14 -13.25
C LEU A 16 6.42 -3.51 -13.89
N TYR A 17 7.60 -4.03 -13.57
CA TYR A 17 8.88 -3.61 -14.14
C TYR A 17 9.76 -4.84 -14.35
N GLU A 18 10.29 -5.03 -15.56
CA GLU A 18 11.12 -6.19 -15.97
C GLU A 18 10.53 -7.58 -15.65
N GLY A 19 9.20 -7.69 -15.54
CA GLY A 19 8.51 -8.94 -15.19
C GLY A 19 8.35 -9.17 -13.69
N GLU A 20 8.85 -8.27 -12.86
CA GLU A 20 8.65 -8.24 -11.42
C GLU A 20 7.58 -7.23 -11.03
N THR A 21 6.86 -7.52 -9.94
CA THR A 21 5.80 -6.65 -9.43
C THR A 21 6.26 -5.91 -8.19
N TYR A 22 5.95 -4.62 -8.13
CA TYR A 22 6.29 -3.74 -7.03
C TYR A 22 5.04 -2.99 -6.56
N GLN A 23 4.93 -2.75 -5.27
CA GLN A 23 3.88 -1.92 -4.67
C GLN A 23 4.47 -0.58 -4.27
N VAL A 24 3.79 0.50 -4.63
CA VAL A 24 4.18 1.87 -4.26
C VAL A 24 3.81 2.13 -2.81
N HIS A 25 4.77 2.60 -2.03
CA HIS A 25 4.57 3.06 -0.64
C HIS A 25 4.39 4.57 -0.58
N GLU A 26 5.21 5.29 -1.32
CA GLU A 26 5.20 6.75 -1.35
C GLU A 26 5.63 7.25 -2.72
N SER A 27 5.03 8.35 -3.18
CA SER A 27 5.40 9.01 -4.43
C SER A 27 5.96 10.38 -4.11
N LEU A 28 7.21 10.62 -4.53
CA LEU A 28 8.01 11.83 -4.28
C LEU A 28 8.20 12.65 -5.57
N GLY A 29 7.21 12.61 -6.46
CA GLY A 29 7.21 13.36 -7.73
C GLY A 29 7.92 12.60 -8.84
N MET A 30 9.25 12.77 -8.98
CA MET A 30 10.05 12.08 -10.02
C MET A 30 10.58 10.72 -9.56
N THR A 31 10.59 10.50 -8.24
CA THR A 31 10.98 9.24 -7.62
C THR A 31 9.85 8.73 -6.72
N GLY A 32 9.97 7.49 -6.26
CA GLY A 32 9.11 6.98 -5.21
C GLY A 32 9.71 5.79 -4.48
N LEU A 33 9.03 5.39 -3.43
CA LEU A 33 9.36 4.22 -2.62
C LEU A 33 8.50 3.06 -3.07
N VAL A 34 9.14 1.95 -3.43
CA VAL A 34 8.46 0.73 -3.85
C VAL A 34 9.05 -0.49 -3.14
N SER A 35 8.23 -1.50 -2.89
CA SER A 35 8.70 -2.81 -2.40
C SER A 35 8.21 -3.92 -3.34
N PRO A 36 8.91 -5.07 -3.43
CA PRO A 36 8.41 -6.21 -4.16
C PRO A 36 7.02 -6.63 -3.66
N PHE A 37 6.07 -6.80 -4.57
CA PHE A 37 4.73 -7.28 -4.27
C PHE A 37 4.62 -8.76 -4.66
N PRO A 38 4.06 -9.66 -3.82
CA PRO A 38 3.34 -9.43 -2.56
C PRO A 38 4.21 -9.46 -1.28
N SER A 39 5.53 -9.35 -1.40
CA SER A 39 6.47 -9.51 -0.28
C SER A 39 6.66 -8.23 0.54
N ILE A 40 5.86 -8.06 1.59
CA ILE A 40 5.89 -6.86 2.47
C ILE A 40 7.10 -6.78 3.43
N ASP A 41 7.89 -7.86 3.57
CA ASP A 41 9.03 -7.96 4.50
C ASP A 41 10.34 -7.34 3.96
N VAL A 42 10.31 -6.75 2.77
CA VAL A 42 11.47 -6.14 2.14
C VAL A 42 11.43 -4.64 2.35
N ASP A 43 12.54 -4.07 2.82
CA ASP A 43 12.70 -2.62 2.93
C ASP A 43 12.37 -1.93 1.60
N PRO A 44 11.54 -0.87 1.62
CA PRO A 44 11.17 -0.15 0.41
C PRO A 44 12.41 0.50 -0.22
N GLN A 45 12.53 0.35 -1.52
CA GLN A 45 13.63 0.89 -2.31
C GLN A 45 13.19 2.17 -3.02
N VAL A 46 14.10 3.13 -3.10
CA VAL A 46 13.89 4.36 -3.88
C VAL A 46 14.11 4.04 -5.34
N VAL A 47 13.10 4.29 -6.17
CA VAL A 47 13.17 4.15 -7.63
C VAL A 47 12.89 5.49 -8.29
N ASP A 48 13.45 5.67 -9.48
CA ASP A 48 13.14 6.80 -10.35
C ASP A 48 12.07 6.38 -11.35
N TRP A 49 11.04 7.20 -11.52
CA TRP A 49 9.93 6.84 -12.41
C TRP A 49 10.31 6.90 -13.89
N ASN A 50 11.48 7.43 -14.24
CA ASN A 50 11.96 7.49 -15.62
C ASN A 50 12.12 6.11 -16.29
N ASP A 51 12.12 5.04 -15.51
CA ASP A 51 12.06 3.66 -16.01
C ASP A 51 10.65 3.26 -16.50
N ASP A 52 10.56 2.13 -17.23
CA ASP A 52 9.31 1.67 -17.86
C ASP A 52 8.37 0.96 -16.86
N TYR A 53 8.03 1.65 -15.77
CA TYR A 53 7.05 1.16 -14.80
C TYR A 53 5.63 1.21 -15.38
N ARG A 54 4.96 0.06 -15.38
CA ARG A 54 3.56 -0.04 -15.80
C ARG A 54 2.65 -0.33 -14.63
N LYS A 55 1.67 0.54 -14.38
CA LYS A 55 0.59 0.25 -13.43
C LYS A 55 -0.25 -0.92 -13.92
N ILE A 56 -0.33 -1.98 -13.11
CA ILE A 56 -1.14 -3.19 -13.37
C ILE A 56 -2.28 -3.36 -12.38
N GLY A 57 -2.26 -2.65 -11.25
CA GLY A 57 -3.28 -2.76 -10.23
C GLY A 57 -3.15 -1.73 -9.11
N HIS A 58 -3.95 -1.92 -8.08
CA HIS A 58 -3.92 -1.13 -6.86
C HIS A 58 -4.35 -2.04 -5.70
N GLU A 59 -3.51 -2.16 -4.69
CA GLU A 59 -3.80 -2.83 -3.44
C GLU A 59 -3.54 -1.85 -2.29
N PRO A 60 -4.56 -1.50 -1.49
CA PRO A 60 -4.39 -0.57 -0.38
C PRO A 60 -3.40 -1.16 0.63
N LEU A 61 -2.37 -0.38 0.95
CA LEU A 61 -1.44 -0.73 2.03
C LEU A 61 -2.23 -0.90 3.34
N PRO A 62 -1.87 -1.89 4.18
CA PRO A 62 -2.50 -2.03 5.48
C PRO A 62 -2.35 -0.72 6.23
N ALA A 63 -3.47 -0.10 6.60
CA ALA A 63 -3.45 1.12 7.40
C ALA A 63 -2.58 0.88 8.65
N PRO A 64 -1.76 1.85 9.08
CA PRO A 64 -1.04 1.72 10.34
C PRO A 64 -2.08 1.40 11.41
N THR A 65 -1.94 0.24 12.06
CA THR A 65 -2.83 -0.15 13.16
C THR A 65 -2.90 1.00 14.15
N PRO A 66 -4.10 1.47 14.55
CA PRO A 66 -4.26 2.68 15.35
C PRO A 66 -3.64 2.64 16.77
N CYS A 67 -2.94 1.57 17.14
CA CYS A 67 -2.33 1.37 18.45
C CYS A 67 -1.17 2.33 18.78
N ALA A 68 -0.61 3.05 17.82
CA ALA A 68 0.58 3.88 18.04
C ALA A 68 0.30 5.35 18.39
N ALA A 69 -0.93 5.87 18.21
CA ALA A 69 -1.21 7.30 18.36
C ALA A 69 -1.77 7.72 19.73
N THR A 70 -2.38 6.81 20.48
CA THR A 70 -3.11 7.15 21.72
C THR A 70 -2.70 6.37 22.96
N GLY A 71 -1.64 5.55 22.91
CA GLY A 71 -1.08 4.89 24.10
C GLY A 71 -1.99 3.88 24.80
N ASP A 72 -3.17 3.59 24.25
CA ASP A 72 -4.14 2.65 24.82
C ASP A 72 -4.30 1.44 23.89
N CYS A 73 -3.43 0.44 24.12
CA CYS A 73 -3.59 -0.91 23.59
C CYS A 73 -4.56 -1.71 24.47
N THR A 74 -5.76 -1.18 24.75
CA THR A 74 -6.80 -2.05 25.31
C THR A 74 -7.44 -2.82 24.16
N PRO A 75 -7.30 -4.16 24.07
CA PRO A 75 -8.18 -4.93 23.20
C PRO A 75 -9.62 -4.64 23.64
N PRO A 76 -10.58 -4.49 22.71
CA PRO A 76 -11.97 -4.31 23.09
C PRO A 76 -12.37 -5.45 24.04
N PRO A 77 -13.07 -5.16 25.15
CA PRO A 77 -13.56 -6.21 26.03
C PRO A 77 -14.36 -7.21 25.19
N ARG A 78 -14.13 -8.50 25.41
CA ARG A 78 -14.72 -9.63 24.67
C ARG A 78 -16.26 -9.70 24.69
N ASP A 79 -16.94 -8.69 25.23
CA ASP A 79 -18.39 -8.59 25.39
C ASP A 79 -19.12 -7.92 24.22
N GLU A 80 -18.42 -7.34 23.24
CA GLU A 80 -19.04 -6.81 22.01
C GLU A 80 -18.93 -7.74 20.79
N VAL A 81 -18.76 -9.05 21.03
CA VAL A 81 -19.13 -10.03 20.01
C VAL A 81 -20.65 -10.08 19.94
N VAL A 82 -21.25 -9.16 19.18
CA VAL A 82 -22.65 -9.29 18.78
C VAL A 82 -22.75 -10.64 18.04
N PRO A 83 -23.50 -11.63 18.55
CA PRO A 83 -23.75 -12.83 17.77
C PRO A 83 -24.57 -12.39 16.56
N VAL A 84 -24.00 -12.54 15.36
CA VAL A 84 -24.73 -12.42 14.10
C VAL A 84 -25.92 -13.38 14.19
N ARG A 85 -27.11 -12.84 14.46
CA ARG A 85 -28.35 -13.61 14.37
C ARG A 85 -28.62 -13.84 12.89
N PHE A 86 -28.30 -15.03 12.41
CA PHE A 86 -28.84 -15.52 11.15
C PHE A 86 -30.35 -15.66 11.30
N ILE A 87 -31.09 -14.73 10.68
CA ILE A 87 -32.53 -14.83 10.48
C ILE A 87 -32.75 -15.90 9.39
N HIS A 88 -33.14 -17.12 9.79
CA HIS A 88 -33.79 -18.04 8.88
C HIS A 88 -35.25 -17.59 8.72
N SER A 89 -35.68 -17.42 7.46
CA SER A 89 -37.09 -17.25 7.06
C SER A 89 -37.91 -18.51 7.31
#